data_AF-A0AA35T2V4-F1
#
_entry.id   AF-A0AA35T2V4-F1
#
_cell.length_a   1.000
_cell.length_b   1.000
_cell.length_c   1.000
_cell.angle_alpha   90.00
_cell.angle_beta   90.00
_cell.angle_gamma   90.00
#
_symmetry.space_group_name_H-M   'P 1'
#
loop_
_entity.id
_entity.type
_entity.pdbx_description
1 polymer ?
#
loop_
_entity_poly.entity_id
_entity_poly.type
_entity_poly.pdbx_seq_one_letter_code
_entity_poly.pdbx_strand_id
1 'polypeptide(L)'
;MIADPICSMFIAVLIIVSIIPLMKDSLGVLMQRSPSSLDYTLPTSLQRVYELEGVVQMHDAHFWTLCTGTYYGTLTLDVMAGTDTRRTLAAARNILIQAGLTHVTIELNQMD
;
A
#
# COMPACT_ATOMS: atom_id res chain seq x y z
N MET A 1 36.18 26.49 30.85
CA MET A 1 34.95 25.71 31.07
C MET A 1 33.82 26.01 30.06
N ILE A 2 34.12 26.56 28.87
CA ILE A 2 33.10 26.92 27.85
C ILE A 2 33.10 25.90 26.68
N ALA A 3 34.10 25.03 26.60
CA ALA A 3 34.18 23.98 25.58
C ALA A 3 33.11 22.89 25.77
N ASP A 4 32.77 22.57 27.02
CA ASP A 4 31.78 21.55 27.38
C ASP A 4 30.36 21.85 26.84
N PRO A 5 29.80 23.07 27.03
CA PRO A 5 28.47 23.40 26.49
C PRO A 5 28.42 23.52 24.97
N ILE A 6 29.52 23.89 24.30
CA ILE A 6 29.56 23.93 22.82
C ILE A 6 29.58 22.51 22.25
N CYS A 7 30.36 21.61 22.88
CA CYS A 7 30.44 20.22 22.48
C CYS A 7 29.10 19.50 22.67
N SER A 8 28.40 19.74 23.79
CA SER A 8 27.07 19.16 24.03
C SER A 8 26.02 19.70 23.05
N MET A 9 26.05 20.99 22.70
CA MET A 9 25.15 21.57 21.70
C MET A 9 25.40 20.97 20.31
N PHE A 10 26.66 20.75 19.94
CA PHE A 10 27.01 20.12 18.66
C PHE A 10 26.50 18.67 18.58
N ILE A 11 26.69 17.88 19.65
CA ILE A 11 26.18 16.50 19.72
C ILE A 11 24.65 16.48 19.68
N ALA A 12 23.97 17.39 20.37
CA ALA A 12 22.50 17.49 20.35
C ALA A 12 21.97 17.77 18.93
N VAL A 13 22.62 18.67 18.17
CA VAL A 13 22.25 18.95 16.78
C VAL A 13 22.46 17.71 15.90
N LEU A 14 23.60 17.01 16.03
CA LEU A 14 23.86 15.79 15.25
C LEU A 14 22.84 14.68 15.53
N ILE A 15 22.43 14.54 16.79
CA ILE A 15 21.39 13.58 17.20
C ILE A 15 20.05 13.96 16.56
N ILE A 16 19.63 15.23 16.64
CA ILE A 16 18.37 15.70 16.03
C ILE A 16 18.38 15.47 14.52
N VAL A 17 19.45 15.84 13.82
CA VAL A 17 19.59 15.64 12.38
C VAL A 17 19.50 14.16 12.00
N SER A 18 20.03 13.27 12.83
CA SER A 18 19.99 11.82 12.59
C SER A 18 18.60 11.23 12.86
N ILE A 19 17.86 11.75 13.84
CA ILE A 19 16.54 11.24 14.23
C ILE A 19 15.42 11.75 13.32
N ILE A 20 15.53 12.96 12.75
CA ILE A 20 14.52 13.51 11.82
C ILE A 20 14.16 12.55 10.67
N PRO A 21 15.11 11.97 9.90
CA PRO A 21 14.76 11.03 8.82
C PRO A 21 14.10 9.76 9.36
N LEU A 22 14.57 9.21 10.48
CA LEU A 22 13.99 8.04 11.15
C LEU A 22 12.54 8.30 11.59
N MET A 23 12.27 9.46 12.19
CA MET A 23 10.91 9.87 12.53
C MET A 23 10.06 10.09 11.29
N LYS A 24 10.60 10.68 10.22
CA LYS A 24 9.85 10.93 8.98
C LYS A 24 9.49 9.64 8.24
N ASP A 25 10.37 8.64 8.27
CA ASP A 25 10.08 7.30 7.74
C ASP A 25 8.99 6.62 8.56
N SER A 26 9.07 6.71 9.89
CA SER A 26 8.07 6.16 10.81
C SER A 26 6.72 6.87 10.66
N LEU A 27 6.72 8.21 10.51
CA LEU A 27 5.52 9.00 10.20
C LEU A 27 4.97 8.67 8.81
N GLY A 28 5.83 8.38 7.82
CA GLY A 28 5.40 7.98 6.49
C GLY A 28 4.67 6.64 6.48
N VAL A 29 5.14 5.68 7.30
CA VAL A 29 4.44 4.41 7.53
C VAL A 29 3.12 4.64 8.29
N LEU A 30 3.13 5.47 9.35
CA LEU A 30 1.90 5.78 10.11
C LEU A 30 0.86 6.58 9.30
N MET A 31 1.29 7.45 8.38
CA MET A 31 0.41 8.24 7.52
C MET A 31 -0.23 7.44 6.37
N GLN A 32 -0.10 6.10 6.37
CA GLN A 32 -0.58 5.24 5.28
C GLN A 32 -0.14 5.76 3.92
N ARG A 33 1.13 6.18 3.81
CA ARG A 33 1.65 6.72 2.55
C ARG A 33 1.47 5.67 1.47
N SER A 34 0.66 6.01 0.45
CA SER A 34 0.48 5.21 -0.75
C SER A 34 1.86 4.78 -1.26
N PRO A 35 2.07 3.49 -1.55
CA PRO A 35 3.36 2.98 -1.99
C PRO A 35 3.75 3.61 -3.33
N SER A 36 4.54 4.69 -3.29
CA SER A 36 5.06 5.36 -4.49
C SER A 36 5.97 4.45 -5.34
N SER A 37 6.41 3.32 -4.80
CA SER A 37 7.15 2.28 -5.52
C SER A 37 6.27 1.43 -6.46
N LEU A 38 4.96 1.40 -6.22
CA LEU A 38 3.99 0.59 -6.95
C LEU A 38 3.08 1.43 -7.87
N ASP A 39 3.26 2.75 -7.90
CA ASP A 39 2.44 3.70 -8.69
C ASP A 39 2.39 3.37 -10.19
N TYR A 40 3.40 2.69 -10.74
CA TYR A 40 3.42 2.31 -12.15
C TYR A 40 2.78 0.93 -12.42
N THR A 41 2.95 -0.02 -11.50
CA THR A 41 2.48 -1.41 -11.67
C THR A 41 1.04 -1.61 -11.18
N LEU A 42 0.61 -0.86 -10.17
CA LEU A 42 -0.76 -0.85 -9.65
C LEU A 42 -1.81 -0.49 -10.70
N PRO A 43 -1.73 0.63 -11.44
CA PRO A 43 -2.79 0.98 -12.40
C PRO A 43 -2.94 -0.07 -13.51
N THR A 44 -1.82 -0.66 -13.97
CA THR A 44 -1.85 -1.73 -14.97
C THR A 44 -2.48 -3.01 -14.42
N SER A 45 -2.18 -3.38 -13.17
CA SER A 45 -2.76 -4.57 -12.55
C SER A 45 -4.23 -4.38 -12.22
N LEU A 46 -4.64 -3.19 -11.75
CA LEU A 46 -6.02 -2.83 -11.52
C LEU A 46 -6.84 -2.86 -12.81
N GLN A 47 -6.27 -2.37 -13.92
CA GLN A 47 -6.92 -2.50 -15.23
C GLN A 47 -7.14 -3.97 -15.62
N ARG A 48 -6.16 -4.85 -15.41
CA ARG A 48 -6.34 -6.29 -15.65
C ARG A 48 -7.38 -6.93 -14.74
N VAL A 49 -7.52 -6.45 -13.51
CA VAL A 49 -8.59 -6.88 -12.60
C VAL A 49 -9.95 -6.40 -13.11
N TYR A 50 -10.03 -5.19 -13.65
CA TYR A 50 -11.24 -4.63 -14.25
C TYR A 50 -11.66 -5.38 -15.53
N GLU A 51 -10.70 -5.90 -16.30
CA GLU A 51 -10.93 -6.73 -17.49
C GLU A 51 -11.40 -8.16 -17.18
N LEU A 52 -11.46 -8.56 -15.89
CA LEU A 52 -11.97 -9.87 -15.51
C LEU A 52 -13.47 -9.98 -15.80
N GLU A 53 -13.86 -11.13 -16.33
CA GLU A 53 -15.23 -11.43 -16.72
C GLU A 53 -16.17 -11.35 -15.50
N GLY A 54 -17.18 -10.49 -15.60
CA GLY A 54 -18.20 -10.28 -14.57
C GLY A 54 -17.86 -9.22 -13.52
N VAL A 55 -16.72 -8.52 -13.60
CA VAL A 55 -16.45 -7.32 -12.79
C VAL A 55 -17.17 -6.12 -13.41
N VAL A 56 -18.02 -5.47 -12.62
CA VAL A 56 -18.78 -4.28 -13.03
C VAL A 56 -18.01 -3.02 -12.64
N GLN A 57 -17.57 -2.97 -11.38
CA GLN A 57 -16.93 -1.80 -10.82
C GLN A 57 -15.94 -2.20 -9.72
N MET A 58 -14.94 -1.34 -9.50
CA MET A 58 -14.00 -1.44 -8.40
C MET A 58 -14.07 -0.16 -7.56
N HIS A 59 -14.18 -0.32 -6.25
CA HIS A 59 -14.24 0.77 -5.28
C HIS A 59 -13.25 0.55 -4.15
N ASP A 60 -12.98 1.63 -3.40
CA ASP A 60 -12.20 1.61 -2.16
C ASP A 60 -10.84 0.89 -2.26
N ALA A 61 -10.20 0.97 -3.43
CA ALA A 61 -8.88 0.43 -3.65
C ALA A 61 -7.85 1.23 -2.84
N HIS A 62 -7.48 0.69 -1.68
CA HIS A 62 -6.58 1.31 -0.74
C HIS A 62 -5.32 0.47 -0.60
N PHE A 63 -4.17 1.05 -0.91
CA PHE A 63 -2.87 0.38 -0.84
C PHE A 63 -1.99 1.10 0.16
N TRP A 64 -1.35 0.35 1.06
CA TRP A 64 -0.45 0.90 2.07
C TRP A 64 0.78 0.02 2.26
N THR A 65 1.84 0.63 2.79
CA THR A 65 3.07 -0.07 3.12
C THR A 65 3.12 -0.29 4.63
N LEU A 66 3.23 -1.54 5.08
CA LEU A 66 3.30 -1.86 6.52
C LEU A 66 4.73 -1.78 7.05
N CYS A 67 5.69 -2.31 6.27
CA CYS A 67 7.13 -2.28 6.54
C CYS A 67 7.87 -2.07 5.22
N THR A 68 9.12 -1.62 5.27
CA THR A 68 9.98 -1.49 4.07
C THR A 68 10.00 -2.81 3.28
N GLY A 69 9.39 -2.82 2.09
CA GLY A 69 9.28 -4.00 1.23
C GLY A 69 8.05 -4.89 1.42
N THR A 70 7.16 -4.56 2.37
CA THR A 70 5.89 -5.30 2.58
C THR A 70 4.69 -4.43 2.23
N TYR A 71 3.98 -4.80 1.18
CA TYR A 71 2.87 -4.04 0.63
C TYR A 71 1.55 -4.75 0.89
N TYR A 72 0.59 -4.00 1.42
CA TYR A 72 -0.77 -4.44 1.71
C TYR A 72 -1.77 -3.67 0.86
N GLY A 73 -2.86 -4.33 0.50
CA GLY A 73 -3.95 -3.71 -0.23
C GLY A 73 -5.31 -4.22 0.20
N THR A 74 -6.30 -3.34 0.19
CA THR A 74 -7.71 -3.69 0.23
C THR A 74 -8.39 -3.14 -1.01
N LEU A 75 -9.33 -3.88 -1.57
CA LEU A 75 -10.17 -3.38 -2.65
C LEU A 75 -11.52 -4.08 -2.62
N THR A 76 -12.54 -3.37 -3.11
CA THR A 76 -13.89 -3.90 -3.25
C THR A 76 -14.23 -4.02 -4.72
N LEU A 77 -14.73 -5.18 -5.13
CA LEU A 77 -15.19 -5.44 -6.50
C LEU A 77 -16.70 -5.69 -6.49
N ASP A 78 -17.42 -4.92 -7.30
CA ASP A 78 -18.79 -5.21 -7.66
C ASP A 78 -18.80 -6.20 -8.84
N VAL A 79 -19.50 -7.32 -8.67
CA VAL A 79 -19.63 -8.36 -9.70
C VAL A 79 -21.08 -8.60 -10.08
N MET A 80 -21.33 -8.95 -11.35
CA MET A 80 -22.68 -9.25 -11.83
C MET A 80 -23.23 -10.56 -11.24
N ALA A 81 -24.54 -10.58 -10.98
CA ALA A 81 -25.29 -11.77 -10.60
C ALA A 81 -25.09 -12.90 -11.63
N GLY A 82 -24.69 -14.08 -11.15
CA GLY A 82 -24.39 -15.26 -11.99
C GLY A 82 -22.91 -15.46 -12.35
N THR A 83 -22.03 -14.55 -11.94
CA THR A 83 -20.57 -14.71 -12.09
C THR A 83 -20.01 -15.66 -11.03
N ASP A 84 -19.02 -16.48 -11.41
CA ASP A 84 -18.24 -17.33 -10.50
C ASP A 84 -17.35 -16.48 -9.56
N THR A 85 -17.93 -15.94 -8.50
CA THR A 85 -17.28 -15.06 -7.50
C THR A 85 -15.93 -15.62 -7.02
N ARG A 86 -15.85 -16.94 -6.80
CA ARG A 86 -14.63 -17.60 -6.34
C ARG A 86 -13.49 -17.59 -7.38
N ARG A 87 -13.83 -17.70 -8.68
CA ARG A 87 -12.83 -17.68 -9.75
C ARG A 87 -12.32 -16.26 -9.97
N THR A 88 -13.22 -15.28 -9.99
CA THR A 88 -12.87 -13.86 -10.13
C THR A 88 -12.01 -13.41 -8.94
N LEU A 89 -12.36 -13.80 -7.70
CA LEU A 89 -11.53 -13.54 -6.52
C LEU A 89 -10.11 -14.09 -6.67
N ALA A 90 -9.99 -15.34 -7.09
CA ALA A 90 -8.70 -16.01 -7.22
C ALA A 90 -7.84 -15.38 -8.33
N ALA A 91 -8.46 -15.02 -9.46
CA ALA A 91 -7.80 -14.35 -10.56
C ALA A 91 -7.32 -12.95 -10.17
N ALA A 92 -8.20 -12.13 -9.57
CA ALA A 92 -7.87 -10.78 -9.12
C ALA A 92 -6.75 -10.81 -8.08
N ARG A 93 -6.84 -11.72 -7.10
CA ARG A 93 -5.79 -11.92 -6.09
C ARG A 93 -4.45 -12.27 -6.72
N ASN A 94 -4.43 -13.17 -7.70
CA ASN A 94 -3.19 -13.58 -8.35
C ASN A 94 -2.54 -12.43 -9.14
N ILE A 95 -3.34 -11.63 -9.86
CA ILE A 95 -2.87 -10.45 -10.59
C ILE A 95 -2.21 -9.44 -9.64
N LEU A 96 -2.80 -9.20 -8.47
CA LEU A 96 -2.28 -8.23 -7.50
C LEU A 96 -1.04 -8.74 -6.77
N ILE A 97 -0.97 -10.03 -6.46
CA ILE A 97 0.25 -10.64 -5.93
C ILE A 97 1.39 -10.54 -6.95
N GLN A 98 1.11 -10.79 -8.24
CA GLN A 98 2.09 -10.61 -9.31
C GLN A 98 2.52 -9.15 -9.50
N ALA A 99 1.66 -8.19 -9.16
CA ALA A 99 1.99 -6.77 -9.20
C ALA A 99 2.99 -6.36 -8.10
N GLY A 100 3.22 -7.21 -7.08
CA GLY A 100 4.16 -6.97 -5.99
C GLY A 100 3.52 -6.82 -4.61
N LEU A 101 2.20 -7.03 -4.48
CA LEU A 101 1.53 -7.01 -3.18
C LEU A 101 1.83 -8.29 -2.40
N THR A 102 2.23 -8.14 -1.13
CA THR A 102 2.47 -9.29 -0.24
C THR A 102 1.16 -9.88 0.24
N HIS A 103 0.22 -9.02 0.63
CA HIS A 103 -1.10 -9.41 1.10
C HIS A 103 -2.15 -8.48 0.51
N VAL A 104 -3.20 -9.07 -0.05
CA VAL A 104 -4.34 -8.32 -0.57
C VAL A 104 -5.64 -8.93 -0.08
N THR A 105 -6.51 -8.09 0.45
CA THR A 105 -7.88 -8.44 0.84
C THR A 105 -8.81 -7.90 -0.23
N ILE A 106 -9.63 -8.77 -0.80
CA ILE A 106 -10.57 -8.42 -1.86
C ILE A 106 -11.96 -8.72 -1.34
N GLU A 107 -12.79 -7.70 -1.24
CA GLU A 107 -14.20 -7.84 -0.91
C GLU A 107 -15.01 -7.90 -2.20
N LEU A 108 -15.95 -8.85 -2.28
CA LEU A 108 -16.81 -9.02 -3.45
C LEU A 108 -18.23 -8.69 -3.06
N ASN A 109 -18.79 -7.71 -3.75
CA ASN A 109 -20.17 -7.31 -3.62
C ASN A 109 -20.93 -7.73 -4.88
N GLN A 110 -22.06 -8.39 -4.72
CA GLN A 110 -22.89 -8.79 -5.86
C GLN A 110 -23.94 -7.72 -6.04
N MET A 111 -24.02 -7.16 -7.25
CA MET A 111 -25.15 -6.31 -7.61
C MET A 111 -26.35 -7.21 -7.94
N ASP A 112 -27.38 -7.14 -7.09
CA ASP A 112 -28.71 -7.73 -7.29
C ASP A 112 -29.54 -6.97 -8.33
#